data_AF-A0A1V5ZQI5-F1
#
_entry.id   AF-A0A1V5ZQI5-F1
#
_cell.length_a   1.000
_cell.length_b   1.000
_cell.length_c   1.000
_cell.angle_alpha   90.00
_cell.angle_beta   90.00
_cell.angle_gamma   90.00
#
_symmetry.space_group_name_H-M   'P 1'
#
loop_
_entity.id
_entity.type
_entity.pdbx_description
1 polymer ?
#
loop_
_entity_poly.entity_id
_entity_poly.type
_entity_poly.pdbx_seq_one_letter_code
_entity_poly.pdbx_strand_id
1 'polypeptide(L)'
;MYQSKITTDYEQNMGKVYVEYQKELERSNMLDFDDLLLLPYLLFRKRADILEKWKKKFLYIMVDEAQDTNWIQFELMMMLSGKDGNITLI
;
A
#
# COMPACT_ATOMS: atom_id res chain seq x y z
N MET A 1 -10.00 -9.56 -2.57
CA MET A 1 -8.95 -10.59 -2.76
C MET A 1 -8.86 -11.54 -1.56
N TYR A 2 -9.98 -11.92 -0.93
CA TYR A 2 -10.03 -12.84 0.23
C TYR A 2 -11.06 -13.97 0.08
N GLN A 3 -11.85 -14.00 -1.01
CA GLN A 3 -12.94 -14.98 -1.17
C GLN A 3 -12.51 -16.32 -1.78
N SER A 4 -11.28 -16.45 -2.30
CA SER A 4 -10.91 -17.59 -3.15
C SER A 4 -10.20 -18.76 -2.46
N LYS A 5 -10.00 -18.72 -1.13
CA LYS A 5 -9.48 -19.86 -0.35
C LYS A 5 -10.08 -19.82 1.05
N ILE A 6 -11.35 -20.18 1.15
CA ILE A 6 -11.98 -20.37 2.45
C ILE A 6 -12.27 -21.86 2.59
N THR A 7 -11.50 -22.53 3.43
CA THR A 7 -11.48 -23.99 3.57
C THR A 7 -12.10 -24.44 4.90
N THR A 8 -12.25 -23.52 5.86
CA THR A 8 -12.77 -23.80 7.20
C THR A 8 -13.81 -22.78 7.67
N ASP A 9 -14.71 -23.19 8.57
CA ASP A 9 -15.70 -22.30 9.20
C ASP A 9 -15.05 -21.12 9.94
N TYR A 10 -13.83 -21.32 10.45
CA TYR A 10 -13.04 -20.27 11.10
C TYR A 10 -12.65 -19.16 10.10
N GLU A 11 -12.09 -19.52 8.94
CA GLU A 11 -11.72 -18.57 7.89
C GLU A 11 -12.94 -17.82 7.34
N GLN A 12 -14.11 -18.47 7.24
CA GLN A 12 -15.37 -17.80 6.85
C GLN A 12 -15.77 -16.73 7.86
N ASN A 13 -15.73 -17.05 9.14
CA ASN A 13 -16.10 -16.11 10.20
C ASN A 13 -15.09 -14.96 10.29
N MET A 14 -13.79 -15.24 10.18
CA MET A 14 -12.76 -14.21 10.13
C MET A 14 -12.95 -13.26 8.93
N GLY A 15 -13.30 -13.80 7.75
CA GLY A 15 -13.62 -12.99 6.58
C GLY A 15 -14.82 -12.06 6.79
N LYS A 16 -15.87 -12.52 7.49
CA LYS A 16 -17.03 -11.68 7.85
C LYS A 16 -16.63 -10.56 8.81
N VAL A 17 -15.87 -10.88 9.85
CA VAL A 17 -15.37 -9.88 10.81
C VAL A 17 -14.51 -8.84 10.11
N TYR A 18 -13.60 -9.27 9.24
CA TYR A 18 -12.76 -8.37 8.46
C TYR A 18 -13.58 -7.39 7.60
N VAL A 19 -14.63 -7.88 6.94
CA VAL A 19 -15.52 -7.02 6.13
C VAL A 19 -16.22 -5.97 6.98
N GLU A 20 -16.74 -6.34 8.16
CA GLU A 20 -17.39 -5.36 9.04
C GLU A 20 -16.39 -4.38 9.65
N TYR A 21 -15.18 -4.83 10.03
CA TYR A 21 -14.10 -3.97 10.49
C TYR A 21 -13.75 -2.88 9.45
N GLN A 22 -13.58 -3.27 8.19
CA GLN A 22 -13.28 -2.33 7.10
C GLN A 22 -14.42 -1.33 6.87
N LYS A 23 -15.68 -1.75 6.98
CA LYS A 23 -16.84 -0.83 6.91
C LYS A 23 -16.84 0.19 8.04
N GLU A 24 -16.50 -0.22 9.26
CA GLU A 24 -16.47 0.70 10.41
C GLU A 24 -15.31 1.71 10.32
N LEU A 25 -14.15 1.30 9.81
CA LEU A 25 -13.06 2.22 9.48
C LEU A 25 -13.51 3.29 8.48
N GLU A 26 -14.15 2.88 7.38
CA GLU A 26 -14.63 3.78 6.34
C GLU A 26 -15.70 4.75 6.88
N ARG A 27 -16.68 4.23 7.63
CA ARG A 27 -17.73 5.04 8.27
C ARG A 27 -17.17 6.06 9.25
N SER A 28 -16.11 5.70 9.96
CA SER A 28 -15.45 6.57 10.94
C SER A 28 -14.43 7.50 10.31
N ASN A 29 -14.19 7.39 8.99
CA ASN A 29 -13.12 8.11 8.28
C ASN A 29 -11.76 7.92 8.97
N MET A 30 -11.49 6.68 9.41
CA MET A 30 -10.26 6.26 10.07
C MET A 30 -9.45 5.37 9.13
N LEU A 31 -8.14 5.35 9.35
CA LEU A 31 -7.19 4.52 8.63
C LEU A 31 -6.40 3.69 9.63
N ASP A 32 -6.13 2.44 9.29
CA ASP A 32 -5.14 1.65 10.00
C ASP A 32 -3.75 1.72 9.32
N PHE A 33 -2.76 1.02 9.86
CA PHE A 33 -1.39 1.10 9.35
C PHE A 33 -1.23 0.54 7.94
N ASP A 34 -1.99 -0.49 7.57
CA ASP A 34 -1.91 -1.06 6.22
C ASP A 34 -2.52 -0.10 5.20
N ASP A 35 -3.58 0.63 5.59
CA ASP A 35 -4.20 1.65 4.75
C ASP A 35 -3.23 2.80 4.40
N LEU A 36 -2.33 3.15 5.34
CA LEU A 36 -1.31 4.19 5.10
C LEU A 36 -0.34 3.82 3.97
N LEU A 37 -0.24 2.55 3.60
CA LEU A 37 0.54 2.09 2.44
C LEU A 37 -0.36 1.82 1.23
N LEU A 38 -1.47 1.12 1.44
CA LEU A 38 -2.37 0.69 0.37
C LEU A 38 -3.03 1.88 -0.33
N LEU A 39 -3.52 2.88 0.42
CA LEU A 39 -4.24 4.00 -0.17
C LEU A 39 -3.33 4.91 -1.02
N PRO A 40 -2.11 5.29 -0.60
CA PRO A 40 -1.18 5.99 -1.49
C PRO A 40 -0.84 5.20 -2.75
N TYR A 41 -0.64 3.88 -2.63
CA TYR A 41 -0.37 3.02 -3.78
C TYR A 41 -1.52 3.06 -4.79
N LEU A 42 -2.76 2.88 -4.32
CA LEU A 42 -3.95 2.97 -5.17
C LEU A 42 -4.16 4.37 -5.74
N LEU A 43 -3.89 5.42 -4.97
CA LEU A 43 -3.97 6.80 -5.41
C LEU A 43 -3.01 7.06 -6.57
N PHE A 44 -1.74 6.70 -6.42
CA PHE A 44 -0.74 6.90 -7.47
C PHE A 44 -1.05 6.11 -8.73
N ARG A 45 -1.62 4.90 -8.60
CA ARG A 45 -2.08 4.12 -9.76
C ARG A 45 -3.25 4.75 -10.50
N LYS A 46 -4.16 5.43 -9.80
CA LYS A 46 -5.33 6.08 -10.39
C LYS A 46 -5.05 7.51 -10.87
N ARG A 47 -4.08 8.19 -10.26
CA ARG A 47 -3.81 9.63 -10.44
C ARG A 47 -2.33 9.88 -10.72
N ALA A 48 -1.95 9.66 -11.97
CA ALA A 48 -0.58 9.89 -12.43
C ALA A 48 -0.11 11.34 -12.21
N ASP A 49 -1.02 12.32 -12.28
CA ASP A 49 -0.72 13.73 -11.98
C ASP A 49 -0.21 13.95 -10.54
N ILE A 50 -0.79 13.21 -9.58
CA ILE A 50 -0.37 13.27 -8.18
C ILE A 50 0.98 12.55 -8.03
N LEU A 51 1.16 11.39 -8.65
CA LEU A 51 2.45 10.69 -8.62
C LEU A 51 3.59 11.56 -9.18
N GLU A 52 3.37 12.21 -10.32
CA GLU A 52 4.38 13.09 -10.94
C GLU A 52 4.74 14.28 -10.06
N LYS A 53 3.78 14.82 -9.29
CA LYS A 53 4.08 15.85 -8.28
C LYS A 53 5.06 15.32 -7.22
N TRP A 54 4.90 14.09 -6.76
CA TRP A 54 5.76 13.51 -5.73
C TRP A 54 7.12 13.06 -6.27
N LYS A 55 7.18 12.50 -7.48
CA LYS A 55 8.45 12.18 -8.16
C LYS A 55 9.35 13.42 -8.31
N LYS A 56 8.76 14.57 -8.67
CA LYS A 56 9.49 15.85 -8.75
C LYS A 56 10.01 16.35 -7.40
N LYS A 57 9.36 15.94 -6.30
CA LYS A 57 9.75 16.33 -4.94
C LYS A 57 10.85 15.42 -4.40
N PHE A 58 10.74 14.11 -4.62
CA PHE A 58 11.70 13.11 -4.17
C PHE A 58 12.68 12.75 -5.28
N LEU A 59 13.63 13.64 -5.53
CA LEU A 59 14.63 13.45 -6.59
C LEU A 59 15.61 12.31 -6.29
N TYR A 60 15.85 12.02 -5.01
CA TYR A 60 16.69 10.94 -4.52
C TYR A 60 16.00 10.28 -3.33
N ILE A 61 15.96 8.95 -3.32
CA ILE A 61 15.30 8.15 -2.29
C ILE A 61 16.35 7.22 -1.67
N MET A 62 16.41 7.21 -0.35
CA MET A 62 17.27 6.30 0.41
C MET A 62 16.35 5.49 1.33
N VAL A 63 16.47 4.17 1.26
CA VAL A 63 15.68 3.24 2.07
C VAL A 63 16.65 2.38 2.84
N ASP A 64 16.50 2.39 4.16
CA ASP A 64 17.22 1.53 5.08
C ASP A 64 16.41 0.27 5.38
N GLU A 65 17.06 -0.78 5.86
CA GLU A 65 16.47 -2.08 6.17
C GLU A 65 15.65 -2.65 4.97
N ALA A 66 16.20 -2.55 3.75
CA ALA A 66 15.47 -2.89 2.54
C ALA A 66 15.06 -4.39 2.50
N GLN A 67 15.76 -5.25 3.23
CA GLN A 67 15.44 -6.67 3.37
C GLN A 67 14.10 -6.94 4.06
N ASP A 68 13.60 -6.01 4.89
CA ASP A 68 12.36 -6.17 5.66
C ASP A 68 11.14 -5.59 4.92
N THR A 69 11.31 -5.19 3.65
CA THR A 69 10.26 -4.55 2.86
C THR A 69 9.24 -5.54 2.29
N ASN A 70 7.97 -5.17 2.32
CA ASN A 70 6.89 -5.92 1.67
C ASN A 70 6.63 -5.44 0.24
N TRP A 71 5.80 -6.18 -0.49
CA TRP A 71 5.52 -5.90 -1.90
C TRP A 71 4.93 -4.50 -2.17
N ILE A 72 4.03 -4.00 -1.32
CA ILE A 72 3.42 -2.68 -1.51
C ILE A 72 4.46 -1.58 -1.26
N GLN A 73 5.31 -1.74 -0.25
CA GLN A 73 6.41 -0.82 0.03
C GLN A 73 7.39 -0.76 -1.14
N PHE A 74 7.78 -1.92 -1.68
CA PHE A 74 8.63 -2.01 -2.87
C PHE A 74 8.01 -1.30 -4.08
N GLU A 75 6.74 -1.58 -4.37
CA GLU A 75 6.02 -0.94 -5.48
C GLU A 75 5.97 0.58 -5.31
N LEU A 76 5.68 1.08 -4.11
CA LEU A 76 5.70 2.52 -3.81
C LEU A 76 7.07 3.14 -4.06
N MET A 77 8.15 2.48 -3.60
CA MET A 77 9.52 2.92 -3.85
C MET A 77 9.81 3.03 -5.35
N MET A 78 9.42 2.03 -6.14
CA MET A 78 9.64 2.02 -7.58
C MET A 78 8.77 3.05 -8.32
N MET A 79 7.53 3.26 -7.89
CA MET A 79 6.66 4.29 -8.47
C MET A 79 7.24 5.69 -8.24
N LEU A 80 7.80 5.94 -7.05
CA LEU A 80 8.34 7.24 -6.64
C LEU A 80 9.74 7.52 -7.20
N SER A 81 10.61 6.51 -7.37
CA SER A 81 11.95 6.70 -7.95
C SER A 81 11.89 7.03 -9.45
N GLY A 82 10.81 6.64 -10.12
CA GLY A 82 10.61 6.94 -11.54
C GLY A 82 11.61 6.25 -12.46
N LYS A 83 11.66 6.70 -13.72
CA LYS A 83 12.54 6.09 -14.74
C LYS A 83 14.02 6.39 -14.53
N ASP A 84 14.33 7.48 -13.83
CA ASP A 84 15.70 7.93 -13.61
C ASP A 84 16.38 7.13 -12.49
N GLY A 85 15.61 6.36 -11.70
CA GLY A 85 16.15 5.29 -10.85
C GLY A 85 17.01 5.78 -9.68
N ASN A 86 16.79 6.99 -9.19
CA ASN A 86 17.55 7.58 -8.09
C ASN A 86 17.14 7.03 -6.72
N ILE A 87 17.22 5.71 -6.56
CA ILE A 87 16.97 5.02 -5.31
C ILE A 87 18.23 4.28 -4.84
N THR A 88 18.54 4.39 -3.56
CA THR A 88 19.58 3.63 -2.89
C THR A 88 18.94 2.80 -1.78
N LEU A 89 19.19 1.50 -1.80
CA LEU A 89 18.72 0.54 -0.81
C LEU A 89 19.93 0.09 0.01
N ILE A 90 19.77 0.01 1.32
CA ILE A 90 20.78 -0.47 2.27
C ILE A 90 20.27 -1.75 2.94
#